data_AF-A0AAW1X541-F1
#
_entry.id   AF-A0AAW1X541-F1
#
_cell.length_a   1.000
_cell.length_b   1.000
_cell.length_c   1.000
_cell.angle_alpha   90.00
_cell.angle_beta   90.00
_cell.angle_gamma   90.00
#
_symmetry.space_group_name_H-M   'P 1'
#
loop_
_entity.id
_entity.type
_entity.pdbx_description
1 polymer ?
#
loop_
_entity_poly.entity_id
_entity_poly.type
_entity_poly.pdbx_seq_one_letter_code
_entity_poly.pdbx_strand_id
1 'polypeptide(L)'
;MEIQYPDSLRHPNILRLYAKNNSELYGLLRDNTHLTEKQAATYILSLAQALAYCHQKHVIHRDIKPENLLLDHEGRLRIADFGWSVVCTVKHQETNNHLVKDSSKRLSLEKIMEQPWIIKNADPSGICNN
;
A
#
# COMPACT_ATOMS: atom_id res chain seq x y z
N MET A 1 -14.65 17.90 -10.26
CA MET A 1 -14.58 17.33 -8.91
C MET A 1 -13.13 17.33 -8.52
N GLU A 2 -12.72 18.24 -7.63
CA GLU A 2 -11.38 18.18 -7.03
C GLU A 2 -11.28 16.88 -6.26
N ILE A 3 -10.30 16.06 -6.62
CA ILE A 3 -9.95 14.86 -5.88
C ILE A 3 -9.45 15.37 -4.53
N GLN A 4 -10.29 15.25 -3.50
CA GLN A 4 -9.93 15.58 -2.14
C GLN A 4 -8.92 14.54 -1.68
N TYR A 5 -7.65 14.74 -2.03
CA TYR A 5 -6.56 14.04 -1.38
C TYR A 5 -6.79 14.24 0.12
N PRO A 6 -6.85 13.18 0.94
CA PRO A 6 -6.92 13.38 2.37
C PRO A 6 -5.59 14.01 2.80
N ASP A 7 -5.57 15.34 2.88
CA ASP A 7 -4.40 16.19 3.19
C ASP A 7 -3.67 15.78 4.48
N SER A 8 -4.31 14.95 5.30
CA SER A 8 -3.81 14.38 6.54
C SER A 8 -3.01 13.08 6.41
N LEU A 9 -2.94 12.41 5.24
CA LEU A 9 -2.19 11.16 5.12
C LEU A 9 -0.68 11.45 5.05
N ARG A 10 0.02 11.14 6.15
CA ARG A 10 1.46 11.27 6.29
C ARG A 10 2.04 9.91 6.66
N HIS A 11 2.53 9.19 5.66
CA HIS A 11 3.15 7.89 5.82
C HIS A 11 4.30 7.75 4.81
N PRO A 12 5.46 7.15 5.18
CA PRO A 12 6.60 7.00 4.28
C PRO A 12 6.23 6.27 2.97
N ASN A 13 5.32 5.29 3.01
CA ASN A 13 4.89 4.55 1.82
C ASN A 13 3.63 5.10 1.12
N ILE A 14 3.24 6.36 1.35
CA ILE A 14 2.11 7.00 0.64
C ILE A 14 2.64 8.20 -0.16
N LEU A 15 2.30 8.26 -1.45
CA LEU A 15 2.67 9.37 -2.33
C LEU A 15 1.72 10.55 -2.09
N ARG A 16 2.27 11.70 -1.66
CA ARG A 16 1.47 12.89 -1.26
C ARG A 16 1.09 13.80 -2.42
N LEU A 17 1.91 13.84 -3.46
CA LEU A 17 1.72 14.71 -4.62
C LEU A 17 1.96 13.88 -5.87
N TYR A 18 1.09 14.03 -6.88
CA TYR A 18 1.46 13.69 -8.25
C TYR A 18 2.60 14.64 -8.63
N ALA A 19 3.84 14.28 -8.30
CA ALA A 19 4.99 14.93 -8.90
C ALA A 19 4.82 14.70 -10.40
N LYS A 20 4.56 15.79 -11.14
CA LYS A 20 4.30 15.81 -12.58
C LYS A 20 5.40 15.15 -13.41
N ASN A 21 6.50 14.81 -12.75
CA ASN A 21 7.64 14.09 -13.28
C ASN A 21 7.61 12.66 -12.72
N ASN A 22 6.92 11.76 -13.41
CA ASN A 22 6.94 10.29 -13.21
C ASN A 22 8.37 9.67 -13.38
N SER A 23 9.42 10.49 -13.53
CA SER A 23 10.78 10.06 -13.82
C SER A 23 11.56 9.50 -12.62
N GLU A 24 11.11 9.77 -11.39
CA GLU A 24 11.75 9.28 -10.16
C GLU A 24 11.07 8.03 -9.58
N LEU A 25 9.93 7.64 -10.15
CA LEU A 25 9.12 6.53 -9.68
C LEU A 25 9.10 5.41 -10.71
N TYR A 26 9.84 4.33 -10.42
CA TYR A 26 9.92 3.19 -11.32
C TYR A 26 8.73 2.26 -11.08
N GLY A 27 8.06 1.86 -12.18
CA GLY A 27 7.00 0.86 -12.17
C GLY A 27 7.57 -0.55 -12.00
N LEU A 28 8.16 -0.82 -10.83
CA LEU A 28 8.97 -2.02 -10.63
C LEU A 28 8.17 -3.32 -10.78
N LEU A 29 6.86 -3.28 -10.53
CA LEU A 29 5.96 -4.43 -10.70
C LEU A 29 5.49 -4.64 -12.15
N ARG A 30 5.61 -3.63 -13.03
CA ARG A 30 5.22 -3.79 -14.43
C ARG A 30 6.33 -4.44 -15.26
N ASP A 31 7.58 -4.13 -14.92
CA ASP A 31 8.74 -4.45 -15.76
C ASP A 31 9.59 -5.62 -15.22
N ASN A 32 9.48 -5.98 -13.93
CA ASN A 32 10.13 -7.18 -13.37
C ASN A 32 9.17 -8.36 -13.34
N THR A 33 9.50 -9.42 -14.09
CA THR A 33 8.71 -10.65 -14.13
C THR A 33 8.83 -11.48 -12.85
N HIS A 34 9.87 -11.26 -12.03
CA HIS A 34 10.10 -12.00 -10.78
C HIS A 34 10.70 -11.12 -9.69
N LEU A 35 10.06 -11.10 -8.51
CA LEU A 35 10.62 -10.56 -7.28
C LEU A 35 11.28 -11.68 -6.48
N THR A 36 12.40 -11.37 -5.83
CA THR A 36 12.97 -12.26 -4.81
C THR A 36 12.03 -12.35 -3.60
N GLU A 37 12.16 -13.42 -2.80
CA GLU A 37 11.38 -13.55 -1.56
C GLU A 37 11.58 -12.35 -0.62
N LYS A 38 12.81 -11.84 -0.51
CA LYS A 38 13.13 -10.63 0.27
C LYS A 38 12.36 -9.42 -0.26
N GLN A 39 12.43 -9.15 -1.57
CA GLN A 39 11.71 -8.00 -2.15
C GLN A 39 10.20 -8.13 -1.97
N ALA A 40 9.63 -9.30 -2.26
CA ALA A 40 8.20 -9.55 -2.10
C ALA A 40 7.76 -9.36 -0.64
N ALA A 41 8.50 -9.91 0.32
CA ALA A 41 8.21 -9.76 1.74
C ALA A 41 8.28 -8.29 2.19
N THR A 42 9.33 -7.56 1.80
CA THR A 42 9.50 -6.13 2.14
C THR A 42 8.38 -5.27 1.57
N TYR A 43 7.99 -5.47 0.31
CA TYR A 43 6.92 -4.69 -0.32
C TYR A 43 5.55 -5.04 0.26
N ILE A 44 5.27 -6.31 0.53
CA ILE A 44 4.00 -6.70 1.16
C ILE A 44 3.89 -6.14 2.58
N LEU A 45 4.98 -6.17 3.36
CA LEU A 45 5.01 -5.55 4.68
C LEU A 45 4.75 -4.04 4.60
N SER A 46 5.47 -3.33 3.72
CA SER A 46 5.31 -1.88 3.52
C SER A 46 3.89 -1.51 3.07
N LEU A 47 3.32 -2.30 2.15
CA LEU A 47 1.95 -2.13 1.65
C LEU A 47 0.93 -2.32 2.77
N ALA A 48 1.06 -3.40 3.55
CA ALA A 48 0.16 -3.69 4.65
C ALA A 48 0.20 -2.58 5.70
N GLN A 49 1.38 -2.06 6.03
CA GLN A 49 1.57 -1.00 7.03
C GLN A 49 0.91 0.31 6.59
N ALA A 50 1.13 0.69 5.33
CA ALA A 50 0.51 1.88 4.76
C ALA A 50 -1.02 1.78 4.69
N LEU A 51 -1.56 0.62 4.29
CA LEU A 51 -3.00 0.40 4.26
C LEU A 51 -3.61 0.39 5.68
N ALA A 52 -2.92 -0.19 6.65
CA ALA A 52 -3.36 -0.17 8.05
C ALA A 52 -3.41 1.27 8.57
N TYR A 53 -2.40 2.09 8.24
CA TYR A 53 -2.40 3.53 8.54
C TYR A 53 -3.58 4.25 7.87
N CYS A 54 -3.83 4.02 6.57
CA CYS A 54 -4.99 4.59 5.88
C CYS A 54 -6.30 4.22 6.59
N HIS A 55 -6.49 2.95 6.91
CA HIS A 55 -7.69 2.46 7.57
C HIS A 55 -7.86 3.06 8.98
N GLN A 56 -6.76 3.26 9.73
CA GLN A 56 -6.78 3.96 11.01
C GLN A 56 -7.21 5.44 10.87
N LYS A 57 -6.90 6.05 9.73
CA LYS A 57 -7.37 7.40 9.34
C LYS A 57 -8.73 7.37 8.63
N HIS A 58 -9.41 6.23 8.65
CA HIS A 58 -10.69 6.00 7.99
C HIS A 58 -10.67 6.23 6.47
N VAL A 59 -9.51 6.07 5.83
CA VAL A 59 -9.37 6.15 4.37
C VAL A 59 -9.24 4.75 3.79
N ILE A 60 -10.07 4.40 2.81
CA ILE A 60 -9.95 3.15 2.04
C ILE A 60 -9.50 3.49 0.62
N HIS A 61 -8.40 2.89 0.14
CA HIS A 61 -7.84 3.17 -1.19
C HIS A 61 -8.74 2.71 -2.35
N ARG A 62 -9.30 1.49 -2.24
CA ARG A 62 -10.16 0.79 -3.23
C ARG A 62 -9.54 0.42 -4.58
N ASP A 63 -8.46 1.06 -5.02
CA ASP A 63 -7.79 0.74 -6.31
C ASP A 63 -6.35 0.24 -6.12
N ILE A 64 -6.16 -0.81 -5.31
CA ILE A 64 -4.82 -1.40 -5.10
C ILE A 64 -4.52 -2.37 -6.25
N LYS A 65 -3.55 -2.00 -7.07
CA LYS A 65 -3.07 -2.73 -8.23
C LYS A 65 -1.61 -2.36 -8.54
N PRO A 66 -0.85 -3.19 -9.26
CA PRO A 66 0.57 -2.95 -9.54
C PRO A 66 0.90 -1.56 -10.08
N GLU A 67 0.02 -0.98 -10.90
CA GLU A 67 0.18 0.35 -11.50
C GLU A 67 0.21 1.48 -10.46
N ASN A 68 -0.40 1.25 -9.30
CA ASN A 68 -0.49 2.21 -8.19
C ASN A 68 0.55 1.92 -7.08
N LEU A 69 1.45 0.96 -7.32
CA LEU A 69 2.53 0.57 -6.40
C LEU A 69 3.87 0.95 -7.02
N LEU A 70 4.32 2.15 -6.71
CA LEU A 70 5.51 2.77 -7.28
C LEU A 70 6.71 2.55 -6.36
N LEU A 71 7.94 2.68 -6.88
CA LEU A 71 9.13 2.74 -6.04
C LEU A 71 9.87 4.06 -6.19
N ASP A 72 10.37 4.60 -5.09
CA ASP A 72 11.30 5.73 -5.13
C ASP A 72 12.75 5.31 -5.47
N HIS A 73 13.65 6.29 -5.57
CA HIS A 73 15.05 6.09 -5.90
C HIS A 73 15.83 5.25 -4.87
N GLU A 74 15.31 5.12 -3.64
CA GLU A 74 15.87 4.23 -2.62
C GLU A 74 15.28 2.81 -2.72
N GLY A 75 14.38 2.54 -3.68
CA GLY A 75 13.71 1.25 -3.80
C GLY A 75 12.61 1.03 -2.76
N ARG A 76 12.06 2.09 -2.17
CA ARG A 76 10.94 1.99 -1.22
C ARG A 76 9.61 2.04 -1.92
N LEU A 77 8.67 1.23 -1.46
CA LEU A 77 7.29 1.25 -1.96
C LEU A 77 6.58 2.58 -1.65
N ARG A 78 5.87 3.12 -2.64
CA ARG A 78 4.99 4.29 -2.55
C ARG A 78 3.63 3.96 -3.17
N ILE A 79 2.57 3.99 -2.36
CA ILE A 79 1.19 3.86 -2.85
C ILE A 79 0.76 5.18 -3.48
N ALA A 80 0.30 5.11 -4.72
CA ALA A 80 -0.16 6.24 -5.51
C ALA A 80 -1.65 6.10 -5.90
N ASP A 81 -2.20 7.17 -6.46
CA ASP A 81 -3.54 7.23 -7.04
C ASP A 81 -4.71 6.96 -6.08
N PHE A 82 -4.87 7.87 -5.11
CA PHE A 82 -6.03 7.91 -4.21
C PHE A 82 -7.30 8.50 -4.86
N GLY A 83 -7.33 8.65 -6.19
CA GLY A 83 -8.48 9.19 -6.93
C GLY A 83 -9.79 8.42 -6.71
N TRP A 84 -9.69 7.14 -6.36
CA TRP A 84 -10.82 6.26 -6.03
C TRP A 84 -11.03 6.05 -4.53
N SER A 85 -10.27 6.72 -3.67
CA SER A 85 -10.35 6.52 -2.23
C SER A 85 -11.64 7.07 -1.63
N VAL A 86 -12.01 6.57 -0.45
CA VAL A 86 -13.16 7.06 0.33
C VAL A 86 -12.79 7.29 1.78
N VAL A 87 -13.35 8.35 2.37
CA VAL A 87 -13.30 8.60 3.82
C VAL A 87 -14.55 7.99 4.45
N CYS A 88 -14.38 6.97 5.29
CA CYS A 88 -15.45 6.31 6.02
C CYS A 88 -15.76 7.08 7.31
N THR A 89 -16.94 7.70 7.40
CA THR A 89 -17.36 8.48 8.58
C THR A 89 -17.92 7.63 9.72
N VAL A 90 -18.06 6.31 9.51
CA VAL A 90 -18.71 5.41 10.47
C VAL A 90 -17.73 4.94 11.55
N LYS A 91 -18.08 5.19 12.82
CA LYS A 91 -17.33 4.72 13.99
C LYS A 91 -17.39 3.20 14.09
N HIS A 92 -16.22 2.57 13.94
CA HIS A 92 -15.87 1.18 14.26
C HIS A 92 -16.56 0.01 13.52
N GLN A 93 -15.68 -0.87 12.99
CA GLN A 93 -15.82 -2.32 12.81
C GLN A 93 -16.42 -2.93 11.53
N GLU A 94 -17.08 -2.19 10.63
CA GLU A 94 -17.70 -2.83 9.44
C GLU A 94 -17.07 -2.52 8.07
N THR A 95 -15.90 -1.86 8.03
CA THR A 95 -15.26 -1.52 6.75
C THR A 95 -14.63 -2.72 6.02
N ASN A 96 -14.44 -3.86 6.69
CA ASN A 96 -13.85 -5.06 6.10
C ASN A 96 -14.85 -5.92 5.30
N ASN A 97 -16.16 -5.77 5.52
CA ASN A 97 -17.16 -6.71 4.97
C ASN A 97 -17.97 -6.18 3.78
N HIS A 98 -18.04 -4.87 3.55
CA HIS A 98 -19.03 -4.30 2.63
C HIS A 98 -18.57 -4.04 1.19
N LEU A 99 -17.31 -4.35 0.82
CA LEU A 99 -16.76 -3.93 -0.47
C LEU A 99 -16.18 -5.05 -1.37
N VAL A 100 -16.31 -6.33 -1.01
CA VAL A 100 -15.79 -7.45 -1.84
C VAL A 100 -16.67 -8.71 -1.73
N LYS A 101 -16.73 -9.50 -2.82
CA LYS A 101 -17.65 -10.65 -3.02
C LYS A 101 -17.49 -11.84 -2.03
N ASP A 102 -16.35 -12.01 -1.35
CA ASP A 102 -16.14 -13.08 -0.35
C ASP A 102 -15.11 -12.66 0.70
N SER A 103 -15.57 -12.13 1.84
CA SER A 103 -14.70 -11.62 2.92
C SER A 103 -14.10 -12.74 3.79
N SER A 104 -14.63 -13.96 3.72
CA SER A 104 -14.29 -15.07 4.61
C SER A 104 -12.91 -15.68 4.36
N LYS A 105 -12.35 -15.47 3.16
CA LYS A 105 -11.01 -15.97 2.77
C LYS A 105 -9.90 -14.94 2.99
N ARG A 106 -10.20 -13.76 3.54
CA ARG A 106 -9.23 -12.67 3.66
C ARG A 106 -8.50 -12.72 5.01
N LEU A 107 -7.18 -12.64 4.97
CA LEU A 107 -6.36 -12.34 6.14
C LEU A 107 -6.45 -10.83 6.43
N SER A 108 -6.62 -10.48 7.71
CA SER A 108 -6.51 -9.08 8.14
C SER A 108 -5.11 -8.54 7.86
N LEU A 109 -4.96 -7.22 7.71
CA LEU A 109 -3.65 -6.61 7.48
C LEU A 109 -2.66 -6.96 8.61
N GLU A 110 -3.13 -7.02 9.85
CA GLU A 110 -2.38 -7.50 11.01
C GLU A 110 -1.89 -8.94 10.82
N LYS A 111 -2.77 -9.88 10.46
CA LYS A 111 -2.38 -11.27 10.19
C LYS A 111 -1.47 -11.44 8.98
N ILE A 112 -1.50 -10.51 8.02
CA ILE A 112 -0.56 -10.49 6.90
C ILE A 112 0.83 -10.12 7.42
N MET A 113 0.95 -9.07 8.23
CA MET A 113 2.23 -8.65 8.81
C MET A 113 2.86 -9.74 9.70
N GLU A 114 2.03 -10.54 10.35
CA GLU A 114 2.45 -11.64 11.22
C GLU A 114 2.85 -12.93 10.48
N GLN A 115 2.73 -12.98 9.15
CA GLN A 115 3.07 -14.19 8.42
C GLN A 115 4.56 -14.55 8.63
N PRO A 116 4.88 -15.80 9.00
CA PRO A 116 6.27 -16.19 9.30
C PRO A 116 7.24 -15.92 8.15
N TRP A 117 6.78 -16.09 6.91
CA TRP A 117 7.61 -15.84 5.71
C TRP A 117 7.91 -14.35 5.52
N ILE A 118 7.02 -13.45 5.95
CA ILE A 118 7.24 -12.00 5.91
C ILE A 118 8.20 -11.60 7.03
N ILE A 119 7.93 -12.03 8.26
CA ILE A 119 8.80 -11.74 9.42
C ILE A 119 10.24 -12.19 9.15
N LYS A 120 10.42 -13.34 8.50
CA LYS A 120 11.73 -13.91 8.18
C LYS A 120 12.47 -13.13 7.09
N ASN A 121 11.78 -12.71 6.03
CA ASN A 121 12.43 -12.26 4.79
C ASN A 121 12.38 -10.74 4.57
N ALA A 122 11.45 -10.02 5.19
CA ALA A 122 11.28 -8.60 4.96
C ALA A 122 12.46 -7.79 5.51
N ASP A 123 12.87 -6.77 4.76
CA ASP A 123 13.78 -5.75 5.25
C ASP A 123 12.99 -4.75 6.11
N PRO A 124 13.29 -4.63 7.42
CA PRO A 124 12.54 -3.76 8.32
C PRO A 124 12.71 -2.26 7.98
N SER A 125 13.75 -1.90 7.22
CA SER A 125 13.91 -0.54 6.73
C SER A 125 12.95 -0.18 5.59
N GLY A 126 12.31 -1.17 4.96
CA GLY A 126 11.44 -0.99 3.79
C GLY A 126 12.20 -0.71 2.48
N ILE A 127 13.54 -0.79 2.50
CA ILE A 127 14.41 -0.57 1.34
C ILE A 127 14.66 -1.91 0.64
N CYS A 128 14.45 -1.94 -0.66
CA CYS A 128 14.86 -3.04 -1.52
C CYS A 128 15.99 -2.58 -2.45
N ASN A 129 17.20 -3.05 -2.18
CA ASN A 129 18.32 -2.87 -3.11
C ASN A 129 18.17 -3.88 -4.27
N ASN A 130 18.45 -3.43 -5.49
CA ASN A 130 18.68 -4.32 -6.63
C ASN A 130 20.06 -4.98 -6.53
#